data_AF-A0A2R6PF75-F1
#
_entry.id   AF-A0A2R6PF75-F1
#
_cell.length_a   1.000
_cell.length_b   1.000
_cell.length_c   1.000
_cell.angle_alpha   90.00
_cell.angle_beta   90.00
_cell.angle_gamma   90.00
#
_symmetry.space_group_name_H-M   'P 1'
#
loop_
_entity.id
_entity.type
_entity.pdbx_description
1 polymer ?
#
loop_
_entity_poly.entity_id
_entity_poly.type
_entity_poly.pdbx_seq_one_letter_code
_entity_poly.pdbx_strand_id
1 'polypeptide(L)'
;MMETHNSSSDLNSEVSNGEDSKVHVFSSSSELLEKLHETWNSVKEQPYPAMYSSVFGGIVLDSAMMVVPIDDHMVHRGHGVFDTAIILNGYLYELDVHLNRFLRSASKAKISSPFPRSTLRSILIQLAAASQCRKGTLRYWLSAGPGDFLLTPGGCPTPAFYAVVIKDEVSQCKEGVKVITSNIPMKQPQFATMKNVNYLPNVLSKMEAEEKGAFASIWVDDEGYIAEGPNVNVAFITHDKELILPFFDKILSGCTALRLLELAPKLVEQGRLKSVRTANLTVDEAKGAAEMMYIGSTLPILPIIMWDDEPIGDGKVGELSMTLSDLLWDDMVAGDETRRLPIPY
;
A
#
# COMPACT_ATOMS: atom_id res chain seq x y z
N MET A 1 -33.87 -18.58 -13.60
CA MET A 1 -35.16 -17.86 -13.48
C MET A 1 -34.82 -16.39 -13.36
N MET A 2 -35.19 -15.64 -14.39
CA MET A 2 -35.04 -14.19 -14.47
C MET A 2 -36.06 -13.52 -13.57
N GLU A 3 -35.62 -12.61 -12.70
CA GLU A 3 -36.41 -11.43 -12.35
C GLU A 3 -35.51 -10.21 -12.44
N THR A 4 -35.79 -9.42 -13.46
CA THR A 4 -35.23 -8.11 -13.77
C THR A 4 -35.94 -7.07 -12.91
N HIS A 5 -35.21 -6.39 -12.03
CA HIS A 5 -35.65 -5.08 -11.52
C HIS A 5 -34.77 -3.98 -12.10
N ASN A 6 -35.36 -3.34 -13.10
CA ASN A 6 -34.92 -2.12 -13.72
C ASN A 6 -35.34 -0.95 -12.81
N SER A 7 -34.37 -0.24 -12.23
CA SER A 7 -34.60 1.10 -11.67
C SER A 7 -33.44 1.99 -12.07
N SER A 8 -33.52 2.48 -13.30
CA SER A 8 -32.79 3.64 -13.79
C SER A 8 -33.26 4.86 -13.00
N SER A 9 -32.53 5.24 -11.96
CA SER A 9 -32.60 6.58 -11.42
C SER A 9 -31.65 7.46 -12.22
N ASP A 10 -32.22 8.22 -13.15
CA ASP A 10 -31.55 9.28 -13.89
C ASP A 10 -30.90 10.26 -12.91
N LEU A 11 -29.60 10.13 -12.70
CA LEU A 11 -28.74 11.20 -12.21
C LEU A 11 -28.45 12.14 -13.39
N ASN A 12 -29.48 12.83 -13.85
CA ASN A 12 -29.30 14.09 -14.58
C ASN A 12 -28.80 15.13 -13.58
N SER A 13 -27.49 15.19 -13.37
CA SER A 13 -26.85 16.40 -12.86
C SER A 13 -27.04 17.47 -13.93
N GLU A 14 -28.08 18.29 -13.79
CA GLU A 14 -28.18 19.55 -14.49
C GLU A 14 -26.89 20.33 -14.22
N VAL A 15 -26.00 20.40 -15.21
CA VAL A 15 -24.92 21.37 -15.24
C VAL A 15 -25.63 22.72 -15.36
N SER A 16 -25.88 23.36 -14.22
CA SER A 16 -26.44 24.70 -14.20
C SER A 16 -25.48 25.59 -14.99
N ASN A 17 -25.99 26.19 -16.06
CA ASN A 17 -25.32 27.26 -16.79
C ASN A 17 -24.72 28.24 -15.78
N GLY A 18 -23.42 28.54 -15.92
CA GLY A 18 -22.64 29.35 -14.98
C GLY A 18 -23.13 30.80 -14.87
N GLU A 19 -24.21 31.01 -14.12
CA GLU A 19 -24.49 32.27 -13.46
C GLU A 19 -23.42 32.50 -12.38
N ASP A 20 -23.05 33.77 -12.14
CA ASP A 20 -22.03 34.24 -11.19
C ASP A 20 -22.10 33.54 -9.81
N SER A 21 -21.48 32.36 -9.71
CA SER A 21 -21.38 31.65 -8.44
C SER A 21 -20.37 32.38 -7.57
N LYS A 22 -20.88 33.20 -6.65
CA LYS A 22 -20.06 33.85 -5.63
C LYS A 22 -19.49 32.77 -4.72
N VAL A 23 -18.17 32.64 -4.71
CA VAL A 23 -17.47 31.74 -3.78
C VAL A 23 -17.67 32.24 -2.35
N HIS A 24 -18.16 31.35 -1.49
CA HIS A 24 -18.37 31.64 -0.08
C HIS A 24 -17.04 31.89 0.64
N VAL A 25 -16.98 32.96 1.44
CA VAL A 25 -15.80 33.29 2.27
C VAL A 25 -16.17 33.01 3.72
N PHE A 26 -15.56 31.99 4.31
CA PHE A 26 -15.76 31.66 5.71
C PHE A 26 -15.27 32.79 6.60
N SER A 27 -16.12 33.21 7.53
CA SER A 27 -15.88 34.34 8.43
C SER A 27 -15.32 33.93 9.79
N SER A 28 -15.41 32.63 10.13
CA SER A 28 -14.91 32.08 11.40
C SER A 28 -14.48 30.61 11.27
N SER A 29 -13.66 30.15 12.21
CA SER A 29 -13.26 28.74 12.31
C SER A 29 -14.43 27.82 12.70
N SER A 30 -15.38 28.32 13.49
CA SER A 30 -16.59 27.57 13.88
C SER A 30 -17.47 27.25 12.67
N GLU A 31 -17.69 28.24 11.80
CA GLU A 31 -18.45 28.07 10.56
C GLU A 31 -17.80 27.02 9.64
N LEU A 32 -16.47 27.03 9.52
CA LEU A 32 -15.73 26.03 8.76
C LEU A 32 -15.85 24.64 9.39
N LEU A 33 -15.75 24.53 10.72
CA LEU A 33 -15.84 23.26 11.43
C LEU A 33 -17.22 22.61 11.28
N GLU A 34 -18.29 23.40 11.42
CA GLU A 34 -19.66 22.95 11.16
C GLU A 34 -19.80 22.39 9.74
N LYS A 35 -19.22 23.08 8.74
CA LYS A 35 -19.23 22.60 7.35
C LYS A 35 -18.47 21.28 7.14
N LEU A 36 -17.32 21.12 7.81
CA LEU A 36 -16.57 19.88 7.78
C LEU A 36 -17.36 18.73 8.43
N HIS A 37 -18.01 18.98 9.57
CA HIS A 37 -18.86 17.99 10.24
C HIS A 37 -20.08 17.62 9.40
N GLU A 38 -20.76 18.55 8.74
CA GLU A 38 -21.85 18.26 7.80
C GLU A 38 -21.41 17.26 6.72
N THR A 39 -20.22 17.47 6.17
CA THR A 39 -19.65 16.62 5.13
C THR A 39 -19.39 15.21 5.68
N TRP A 40 -18.75 15.09 6.84
CA TRP A 40 -18.43 13.80 7.45
C TRP A 40 -19.63 13.04 8.02
N ASN A 41 -20.68 13.74 8.46
CA ASN A 41 -21.93 13.14 8.91
C ASN A 41 -22.73 12.53 7.75
N SER A 42 -22.48 12.95 6.51
CA SER A 42 -23.10 12.35 5.32
C SER A 42 -22.48 11.01 4.90
N VAL A 43 -21.29 10.69 5.41
CA VAL A 43 -20.57 9.45 5.08
C VAL A 43 -21.10 8.29 5.94
N LYS A 44 -21.60 7.23 5.29
CA LYS A 44 -22.23 6.09 5.97
C LYS A 44 -21.30 5.32 6.91
N GLU A 45 -20.02 5.20 6.55
CA GLU A 45 -19.01 4.52 7.36
C GLU A 45 -17.77 5.39 7.47
N GLN A 46 -17.24 5.55 8.68
CA GLN A 46 -15.99 6.26 8.91
C GLN A 46 -14.87 5.24 9.12
N PRO A 47 -14.07 4.90 8.09
CA PRO A 47 -13.07 3.85 8.18
C PRO A 47 -11.79 4.29 8.92
N TYR A 48 -11.67 5.57 9.31
CA TYR A 48 -10.47 6.15 9.90
C TYR A 48 -10.69 6.48 11.37
N PRO A 49 -10.49 5.52 12.30
CA PRO A 49 -10.76 5.73 13.72
C PRO A 49 -9.79 6.69 14.43
N ALA A 50 -8.58 6.89 13.90
CA ALA A 50 -7.60 7.79 14.51
C ALA A 50 -6.52 8.23 13.52
N MET A 51 -6.07 9.47 13.66
CA MET A 51 -4.90 10.04 12.99
C MET A 51 -3.95 10.67 14.00
N TYR A 52 -2.64 10.52 13.84
CA TYR A 52 -1.64 11.34 14.51
C TYR A 52 -1.11 12.42 13.56
N SER A 53 -0.93 13.63 14.08
CA SER A 53 -0.27 14.73 13.38
C SER A 53 0.78 15.37 14.28
N SER A 54 2.03 15.38 13.82
CA SER A 54 3.11 16.12 14.50
C SER A 54 2.94 17.64 14.43
N VAL A 55 2.21 18.16 13.43
CA VAL A 55 1.89 19.59 13.31
C VAL A 55 0.98 20.02 14.45
N PHE A 56 0.03 19.17 14.84
CA PHE A 56 -0.83 19.41 16.01
C PHE A 56 -0.21 18.89 17.33
N GLY A 57 0.75 17.97 17.23
CA GLY A 57 1.40 17.32 18.37
C GLY A 57 0.55 16.25 19.06
N GLY A 58 -0.46 15.67 18.39
CA GLY A 58 -1.44 14.79 19.05
C GLY A 58 -2.18 13.81 18.15
N ILE A 59 -2.95 12.93 18.80
CA ILE A 59 -3.89 11.99 18.17
C ILE A 59 -5.25 12.69 18.04
N VAL A 60 -5.77 12.69 16.83
CA VAL A 60 -7.07 13.22 16.42
C VAL A 60 -8.01 12.05 16.21
N LEU A 61 -9.17 12.06 16.89
CA LEU A 61 -10.23 11.07 16.73
C LEU A 61 -11.40 11.60 15.89
N ASP A 62 -11.54 12.92 15.80
CA ASP A 62 -12.53 13.56 14.94
C ASP A 62 -12.07 13.50 13.48
N SER A 63 -12.77 12.71 12.67
CA SER A 63 -12.48 12.50 11.24
C SER A 63 -12.51 13.81 10.44
N ALA A 64 -13.34 14.78 10.83
CA ALA A 64 -13.39 16.09 10.21
C ALA A 64 -12.11 16.90 10.39
N MET A 65 -11.33 16.58 11.43
CA MET A 65 -10.07 17.26 11.77
C MET A 65 -8.83 16.48 11.33
N MET A 66 -9.00 15.37 10.61
CA MET A 66 -7.91 14.59 10.01
C MET A 66 -7.40 15.26 8.74
N VAL A 67 -6.75 16.42 8.89
CA VAL A 67 -6.30 17.28 7.78
C VAL A 67 -4.78 17.42 7.75
N VAL A 68 -4.26 17.72 6.55
CA VAL A 68 -2.85 18.05 6.30
C VAL A 68 -2.78 19.49 5.76
N PRO A 69 -1.82 20.32 6.19
CA PRO A 69 -1.65 21.67 5.65
C PRO A 69 -1.43 21.66 4.13
N ILE A 70 -2.06 22.60 3.43
CA ILE A 70 -1.95 22.70 1.95
C ILE A 70 -0.54 23.09 1.49
N ASP A 71 0.21 23.79 2.33
CA ASP A 71 1.60 24.21 2.13
C ASP A 71 2.61 23.14 2.57
N ASP A 72 2.14 21.96 2.99
CA ASP A 72 3.01 20.82 3.25
C ASP A 72 3.59 20.30 1.91
N HIS A 73 4.92 20.22 1.80
CA HIS A 73 5.61 19.85 0.57
C HIS A 73 5.25 18.45 0.05
N MET A 74 4.74 17.55 0.89
CA MET A 74 4.21 16.27 0.44
C MET A 74 2.99 16.46 -0.48
N VAL A 75 2.15 17.46 -0.22
CA VAL A 75 0.89 17.72 -0.94
C VAL A 75 1.15 18.35 -2.31
N HIS A 76 1.98 19.40 -2.37
CA HIS A 76 2.15 20.18 -3.60
C HIS A 76 3.48 19.92 -4.34
N ARG A 77 4.39 19.09 -3.80
CA ARG A 77 5.64 18.68 -4.47
C ARG A 77 5.86 17.17 -4.50
N GLY A 78 5.11 16.38 -3.73
CA GLY A 78 5.40 14.96 -3.56
C GLY A 78 6.69 14.68 -2.78
N HIS A 79 7.20 15.65 -1.99
CA HIS A 79 8.41 15.47 -1.17
C HIS A 79 8.06 14.78 0.16
N GLY A 80 7.66 13.52 0.04
CA GLY A 80 7.27 12.69 1.18
C GLY A 80 7.52 11.20 0.96
N VAL A 81 7.63 10.47 2.07
CA VAL A 81 7.72 9.01 2.11
C VAL A 81 6.64 8.42 3.00
N PHE A 82 6.31 7.15 2.79
CA PHE A 82 5.30 6.48 3.60
C PHE A 82 5.60 4.99 3.79
N ASP A 83 5.01 4.40 4.82
CA ASP A 83 4.97 2.95 4.97
C ASP A 83 3.64 2.51 5.61
N THR A 84 3.41 1.21 5.70
CA THR A 84 2.16 0.63 6.19
C THR A 84 2.45 -0.66 6.92
N ALA A 85 2.04 -0.75 8.19
CA ALA A 85 2.02 -1.99 8.96
C ALA A 85 0.59 -2.54 9.05
N ILE A 86 0.46 -3.84 9.25
CA ILE A 86 -0.85 -4.50 9.41
C ILE A 86 -1.23 -4.55 10.88
N ILE A 87 -2.50 -4.25 11.16
CA ILE A 87 -3.13 -4.54 12.45
C ILE A 87 -3.96 -5.80 12.27
N LEU A 88 -3.62 -6.87 12.99
CA LEU A 88 -4.35 -8.14 12.93
C LEU A 88 -4.46 -8.76 14.32
N ASN A 89 -5.68 -9.12 14.72
CA ASN A 89 -6.00 -9.76 15.99
C ASN A 89 -5.41 -9.04 17.22
N GLY A 90 -5.31 -7.70 17.14
CA GLY A 90 -4.74 -6.90 18.23
C GLY A 90 -3.22 -6.72 18.22
N TYR A 91 -2.54 -7.12 17.14
CA TYR A 91 -1.08 -7.00 17.00
C TYR A 91 -0.72 -6.13 15.80
N LEU A 92 0.38 -5.39 15.90
CA LEU A 92 1.08 -4.81 14.75
C LEU A 92 2.09 -5.82 14.21
N TYR A 93 1.89 -6.27 12.97
CA TYR A 93 2.78 -7.21 12.31
C TYR A 93 3.95 -6.49 11.62
N GLU A 94 5.16 -6.95 11.90
CA GLU A 94 6.45 -6.48 11.38
C GLU A 94 6.71 -4.96 11.49
N LEU A 95 6.11 -4.28 12.48
CA LEU A 95 6.24 -2.83 12.65
C LEU A 95 7.69 -2.34 12.59
N ASP A 96 8.59 -3.02 13.30
CA ASP A 96 10.00 -2.63 13.38
C ASP A 96 10.74 -2.79 12.02
N VAL A 97 10.35 -3.77 11.19
CA VAL A 97 10.88 -3.99 9.84
C VAL A 97 10.39 -2.88 8.91
N HIS A 98 9.09 -2.59 8.92
CA HIS A 98 8.50 -1.49 8.15
C HIS A 98 9.10 -0.14 8.55
N LEU A 99 9.26 0.13 9.85
CA LEU A 99 9.84 1.38 10.34
C LEU A 99 11.31 1.56 9.91
N ASN A 100 12.08 0.47 9.81
CA ASN A 100 13.45 0.53 9.28
C ASN A 100 13.47 0.89 7.78
N ARG A 101 12.57 0.29 6.98
CA ARG A 101 12.44 0.65 5.55
C ARG A 101 11.94 2.08 5.36
N PHE A 102 11.02 2.52 6.20
CA PHE A 102 10.49 3.88 6.21
C PHE A 102 11.59 4.91 6.41
N LEU A 103 12.43 4.74 7.45
CA LEU A 103 13.54 5.65 7.73
C LEU A 103 14.65 5.59 6.65
N ARG A 104 14.89 4.41 6.06
CA ARG A 104 15.78 4.30 4.89
C ARG A 104 15.22 5.07 3.68
N SER A 105 13.92 5.02 3.46
CA SER A 105 13.25 5.78 2.41
C SER A 105 13.35 7.28 2.68
N ALA A 106 13.11 7.73 3.92
CA ALA A 106 13.25 9.13 4.32
C ALA A 106 14.68 9.64 4.09
N SER A 107 15.69 8.85 4.46
CA SER A 107 17.10 9.17 4.22
C SER A 107 17.41 9.35 2.73
N LYS A 108 16.96 8.43 1.86
CA LYS A 108 17.08 8.56 0.39
C LYS A 108 16.38 9.82 -0.14
N ALA A 109 15.23 10.18 0.44
CA ALA A 109 14.46 11.39 0.09
C ALA A 109 15.05 12.69 0.68
N LYS A 110 16.12 12.61 1.47
CA LYS A 110 16.68 13.75 2.24
C LYS A 110 15.65 14.40 3.18
N ILE A 111 14.77 13.60 3.77
CA ILE A 111 13.82 14.03 4.79
C ILE A 111 14.34 13.60 6.16
N SER A 112 14.68 14.57 7.01
CA SER A 112 15.02 14.29 8.40
C SER A 112 13.76 13.93 9.18
N SER A 113 13.85 12.94 10.08
CA SER A 113 12.75 12.64 10.99
C SER A 113 12.66 13.71 12.08
N PRO A 114 11.46 14.24 12.41
CA PRO A 114 11.30 15.15 13.54
C PRO A 114 11.46 14.44 14.90
N PHE A 115 11.42 13.11 14.91
CA PHE A 115 11.53 12.30 16.12
C PHE A 115 12.55 11.17 15.97
N PRO A 116 13.17 10.72 17.08
CA PRO A 116 13.92 9.47 17.10
C PRO A 116 13.05 8.27 16.70
N ARG A 117 13.67 7.21 16.17
CA ARG A 117 12.98 5.96 15.80
C ARG A 117 12.12 5.39 16.93
N SER A 118 12.63 5.40 18.16
CA SER A 118 11.91 4.90 19.35
C SER A 118 10.63 5.70 19.63
N THR A 119 10.67 7.01 19.44
CA THR A 119 9.51 7.90 19.59
C THR A 119 8.48 7.65 18.48
N LEU A 120 8.91 7.54 17.22
CA LEU A 120 8.00 7.16 16.11
C LEU A 120 7.29 5.84 16.39
N ARG A 121 8.04 4.82 16.80
CA ARG A 121 7.49 3.51 17.19
C ARG A 121 6.46 3.65 18.30
N SER A 122 6.76 4.41 19.35
CA SER A 122 5.84 4.66 20.47
C SER A 122 4.55 5.36 20.03
N ILE A 123 4.66 6.40 19.18
CA ILE A 123 3.50 7.12 18.62
C ILE A 123 2.61 6.15 17.84
N LEU A 124 3.19 5.31 16.98
CA LEU A 124 2.46 4.34 16.17
C LEU A 124 1.69 3.32 17.01
N ILE A 125 2.28 2.83 18.11
CA ILE A 125 1.62 1.91 19.05
C ILE A 125 0.47 2.60 19.78
N GLN A 126 0.70 3.81 20.31
CA GLN A 126 -0.32 4.58 21.02
C GLN A 126 -1.49 4.95 20.10
N LEU A 127 -1.20 5.31 18.84
CA LEU A 127 -2.21 5.58 17.83
C LEU A 127 -3.05 4.33 17.54
N ALA A 128 -2.42 3.16 17.37
CA ALA A 128 -3.13 1.91 17.18
C ALA A 128 -4.03 1.57 18.38
N ALA A 129 -3.55 1.76 19.61
CA ALA A 129 -4.34 1.55 20.83
C ALA A 129 -5.55 2.52 20.90
N ALA A 130 -5.31 3.82 20.72
CA ALA A 130 -6.36 4.84 20.75
C ALA A 130 -7.46 4.60 19.71
N SER A 131 -7.12 4.01 18.56
CA SER A 131 -8.08 3.67 17.51
C SER A 131 -9.04 2.54 17.86
N GLN A 132 -8.72 1.71 18.85
CA GLN A 132 -9.41 0.46 19.19
C GLN A 132 -9.58 -0.54 18.02
N CYS A 133 -8.92 -0.30 16.88
CA CYS A 133 -9.02 -1.11 15.69
C CYS A 133 -8.29 -2.45 15.88
N ARG A 134 -8.99 -3.58 15.76
CA ARG A 134 -8.37 -4.93 15.89
C ARG A 134 -7.95 -5.55 14.56
N LYS A 135 -8.47 -5.04 13.44
CA LYS A 135 -8.16 -5.49 12.07
C LYS A 135 -8.13 -4.30 11.12
N GLY A 136 -7.05 -4.16 10.38
CA GLY A 136 -6.87 -3.07 9.42
C GLY A 136 -5.40 -2.77 9.17
N THR A 137 -5.10 -1.51 8.87
CA THR A 137 -3.73 -1.06 8.61
C THR A 137 -3.38 0.19 9.41
N LEU A 138 -2.10 0.33 9.72
CA LEU A 138 -1.50 1.53 10.27
C LEU A 138 -0.57 2.11 9.21
N ARG A 139 -1.00 3.19 8.56
CA ARG A 139 -0.25 3.87 7.50
C ARG A 139 0.33 5.17 8.02
N TYR A 140 1.56 5.50 7.63
CA TYR A 140 2.26 6.66 8.16
C TYR A 140 3.22 7.28 7.14
N TRP A 141 3.42 8.59 7.28
CA TRP A 141 4.13 9.45 6.34
C TRP A 141 5.15 10.33 7.04
N LEU A 142 6.27 10.57 6.35
CA LEU A 142 7.21 11.65 6.66
C LEU A 142 7.23 12.60 5.47
N SER A 143 7.01 13.88 5.75
CA SER A 143 7.07 14.98 4.80
C SER A 143 8.24 15.91 5.13
N ALA A 144 8.77 16.60 4.12
CA ALA A 144 9.66 17.74 4.33
C ALA A 144 9.00 18.89 5.15
N GLY A 145 7.67 18.90 5.24
CA GLY A 145 6.87 19.74 6.14
C GLY A 145 6.21 20.95 5.46
N PRO A 146 5.36 21.68 6.20
CA PRO A 146 4.76 22.96 5.77
C PRO A 146 5.78 24.10 5.82
N GLY A 147 5.50 25.24 5.18
CA GLY A 147 6.33 26.45 5.31
C GLY A 147 6.27 27.42 4.13
N ASP A 148 6.36 26.92 2.89
CA ASP A 148 6.24 27.73 1.68
C ASP A 148 5.90 26.89 0.45
N PHE A 149 5.63 27.55 -0.68
CA PHE A 149 5.40 26.91 -1.97
C PHE A 149 6.63 26.89 -2.88
N LEU A 150 7.85 27.04 -2.35
CA LEU A 150 9.05 26.97 -3.17
C LEU A 150 9.34 25.52 -3.59
N LEU A 151 10.35 25.33 -4.44
CA LEU A 151 10.76 23.99 -4.88
C LEU A 151 11.58 23.26 -3.82
N THR A 152 12.43 23.99 -3.10
CA THR A 152 13.26 23.42 -2.04
C THR A 152 12.54 23.56 -0.70
N PRO A 153 12.68 22.61 0.23
CA PRO A 153 12.08 22.72 1.56
C PRO A 153 12.88 23.65 2.49
N GLY A 154 13.65 24.59 1.94
CA GLY A 154 14.52 25.47 2.71
C GLY A 154 13.75 26.45 3.62
N GLY A 155 12.51 26.77 3.26
CA GLY A 155 11.59 27.56 4.10
C GLY A 155 10.70 26.73 5.00
N CYS A 156 10.77 25.39 4.96
CA CYS A 156 10.05 24.53 5.89
C CYS A 156 10.78 24.53 7.25
N PRO A 157 10.18 25.02 8.35
CA PRO A 157 10.85 25.08 9.64
C PRO A 157 11.14 23.69 10.23
N THR A 158 10.24 22.73 10.02
CA THR A 158 10.37 21.37 10.54
C THR A 158 9.71 20.34 9.62
N PRO A 159 10.33 19.17 9.40
CA PRO A 159 9.66 18.01 8.79
C PRO A 159 8.41 17.59 9.57
N ALA A 160 7.42 17.05 8.85
CA ALA A 160 6.18 16.60 9.46
C ALA A 160 6.03 15.08 9.41
N PHE A 161 5.59 14.49 10.53
CA PHE A 161 5.17 13.10 10.66
C PHE A 161 3.64 13.02 10.82
N TYR A 162 3.02 12.15 10.02
CA TYR A 162 1.58 11.86 10.06
C TYR A 162 1.38 10.35 10.12
N ALA A 163 0.31 9.90 10.78
CA ALA A 163 -0.08 8.49 10.76
C ALA A 163 -1.59 8.35 10.85
N VAL A 164 -2.17 7.32 10.25
CA VAL A 164 -3.59 7.04 10.28
C VAL A 164 -3.82 5.54 10.46
N VAL A 165 -4.79 5.20 11.29
CA VAL A 165 -5.34 3.84 11.33
C VAL A 165 -6.50 3.78 10.34
N ILE A 166 -6.48 2.77 9.50
CA ILE A 166 -7.52 2.48 8.52
C ILE A 166 -8.12 1.13 8.90
N LYS A 167 -9.39 1.13 9.32
CA LYS A 167 -10.16 -0.09 9.54
C LYS A 167 -10.40 -0.73 8.19
N ASP A 168 -10.04 -2.01 8.09
CA ASP A 168 -10.21 -2.78 6.87
C ASP A 168 -10.27 -4.27 7.23
N GLU A 169 -10.88 -5.07 6.37
CA GLU A 169 -10.80 -6.52 6.50
C GLU A 169 -9.45 -6.99 5.97
N VAL A 170 -8.72 -7.73 6.81
CA VAL A 170 -7.48 -8.38 6.43
C VAL A 170 -7.80 -9.86 6.28
N SER A 171 -7.64 -10.39 5.08
CA SER A 171 -7.98 -11.77 4.74
C SER A 171 -7.06 -12.33 3.66
N GLN A 172 -6.95 -13.66 3.59
CA GLN A 172 -6.34 -14.33 2.45
C GLN A 172 -7.27 -14.26 1.24
N CYS A 173 -6.72 -13.98 0.06
CA CYS A 173 -7.45 -14.17 -1.19
C CYS A 173 -7.20 -15.58 -1.72
N LYS A 174 -8.26 -16.31 -2.05
CA LYS A 174 -8.17 -17.67 -2.62
C LYS A 174 -8.54 -17.70 -4.11
N GLU A 175 -8.87 -16.55 -4.68
CA GLU A 175 -9.28 -16.40 -6.06
C GLU A 175 -8.10 -15.93 -6.91
N GLY A 176 -8.03 -16.44 -8.14
CA GLY A 176 -7.02 -16.06 -9.12
C GLY A 176 -7.42 -14.80 -9.86
N VAL A 177 -6.44 -13.97 -10.19
CA VAL A 177 -6.66 -12.73 -10.94
C VAL A 177 -6.00 -12.74 -12.31
N LYS A 178 -6.54 -11.90 -13.20
CA LYS A 178 -5.92 -11.51 -14.47
C LYS A 178 -4.99 -10.31 -14.26
N VAL A 179 -3.85 -10.30 -14.92
CA VAL A 179 -2.93 -9.17 -14.98
C VAL A 179 -2.57 -8.81 -16.42
N ILE A 180 -2.01 -7.62 -16.59
CA ILE A 180 -1.47 -7.15 -17.87
C ILE A 180 -0.02 -6.68 -17.74
N THR A 181 0.70 -6.62 -18.83
CA THR A 181 1.94 -5.84 -18.93
C THR A 181 1.57 -4.36 -19.03
N SER A 182 2.16 -3.53 -18.16
CA SER A 182 1.94 -2.08 -18.14
C SER A 182 2.66 -1.40 -19.31
N ASN A 183 1.96 -0.51 -20.03
CA ASN A 183 2.61 0.44 -20.95
C ASN A 183 2.98 1.76 -20.28
N ILE A 184 2.43 2.02 -19.10
CA ILE A 184 2.87 3.14 -18.26
C ILE A 184 4.30 2.83 -17.78
N PRO A 185 5.26 3.75 -17.92
CA PRO A 185 6.64 3.51 -17.50
C PRO A 185 6.74 3.39 -15.96
N MET A 186 7.59 2.47 -15.50
CA MET A 186 7.90 2.37 -14.07
C MET A 186 8.73 3.57 -13.60
N LYS A 187 8.79 3.76 -12.28
CA LYS A 187 9.69 4.76 -11.70
C LYS A 187 11.13 4.35 -11.94
N GLN A 188 12.00 5.33 -12.20
CA GLN A 188 13.44 5.09 -12.23
C GLN A 188 13.91 4.42 -10.91
N PRO A 189 14.88 3.49 -10.94
CA PRO A 189 15.28 2.66 -9.79
C PRO A 189 15.52 3.45 -8.48
N GLN A 190 16.09 4.65 -8.59
CA GLN A 190 16.33 5.52 -7.43
C GLN A 190 15.04 5.86 -6.66
N PHE A 191 13.94 6.10 -7.38
CA PHE A 191 12.63 6.39 -6.80
C PHE A 191 11.83 5.13 -6.52
N ALA A 192 11.97 4.06 -7.33
CA ALA A 192 11.27 2.80 -7.14
C ALA A 192 11.69 2.08 -5.86
N THR A 193 13.00 2.08 -5.54
CA THR A 193 13.55 1.45 -4.33
C THR A 193 13.29 2.25 -3.03
N MET A 194 12.43 3.26 -3.10
CA MET A 194 12.04 4.15 -2.01
C MET A 194 10.52 4.20 -1.93
N LYS A 195 9.93 3.89 -0.78
CA LYS A 195 8.46 3.96 -0.63
C LYS A 195 8.04 5.42 -0.43
N ASN A 196 7.79 6.10 -1.55
CA ASN A 196 7.53 7.55 -1.61
C ASN A 196 6.12 7.88 -2.09
N VAL A 197 5.66 9.11 -1.93
CA VAL A 197 4.27 9.50 -2.27
C VAL A 197 4.03 9.82 -3.75
N ASN A 198 5.06 9.77 -4.62
CA ASN A 198 4.92 10.05 -6.05
C ASN A 198 4.28 8.84 -6.75
N TYR A 199 2.98 8.65 -6.58
CA TYR A 199 2.23 7.45 -6.99
C TYR A 199 1.49 7.59 -8.32
N LEU A 200 1.63 8.72 -9.03
CA LEU A 200 0.96 8.91 -10.32
C LEU A 200 1.24 7.76 -11.32
N PRO A 201 2.49 7.27 -11.50
CA PRO A 201 2.73 6.10 -12.35
C PRO A 201 1.97 4.85 -11.89
N ASN A 202 1.90 4.60 -10.58
CA ASN A 202 1.18 3.47 -9.99
C ASN A 202 -0.33 3.56 -10.21
N VAL A 203 -0.89 4.77 -10.09
CA VAL A 203 -2.31 5.01 -10.35
C VAL A 203 -2.62 4.78 -11.82
N LEU A 204 -1.82 5.35 -12.74
CA LEU A 204 -2.03 5.20 -14.18
C LEU A 204 -1.89 3.73 -14.62
N SER A 205 -0.89 3.00 -14.10
CA SER A 205 -0.71 1.59 -14.45
C SER A 205 -1.80 0.67 -13.89
N LYS A 206 -2.41 1.06 -12.76
CA LYS A 206 -3.60 0.38 -12.20
C LYS A 206 -4.84 0.67 -13.04
N MET A 207 -5.06 1.92 -13.43
CA MET A 207 -6.17 2.31 -14.31
C MET A 207 -6.08 1.58 -15.67
N GLU A 208 -4.88 1.50 -16.27
CA GLU A 208 -4.66 0.76 -17.51
C GLU A 208 -5.09 -0.71 -17.38
N ALA A 209 -4.83 -1.35 -16.24
CA ALA A 209 -5.25 -2.72 -15.98
C ALA A 209 -6.77 -2.84 -15.87
N GLU A 210 -7.42 -1.92 -15.14
CA GLU A 210 -8.87 -1.90 -14.97
C GLU A 210 -9.60 -1.70 -16.30
N GLU A 211 -9.10 -0.82 -17.17
CA GLU A 211 -9.61 -0.60 -18.53
C GLU A 211 -9.56 -1.88 -19.39
N LYS A 212 -8.59 -2.77 -19.15
CA LYS A 212 -8.44 -4.06 -19.83
C LYS A 212 -9.09 -5.24 -19.07
N GLY A 213 -9.90 -4.94 -18.06
CA GLY A 213 -10.60 -5.94 -17.24
C GLY A 213 -9.67 -6.81 -16.40
N ALA A 214 -8.47 -6.32 -16.08
CA ALA A 214 -7.49 -6.99 -15.25
C ALA A 214 -7.46 -6.40 -13.83
N PHE A 215 -6.99 -7.18 -12.87
CA PHE A 215 -6.88 -6.75 -11.48
C PHE A 215 -5.77 -5.70 -11.29
N ALA A 216 -4.61 -5.92 -11.90
CA ALA A 216 -3.49 -4.99 -11.86
C ALA A 216 -2.55 -5.25 -13.04
N SER A 217 -1.53 -4.40 -13.16
CA SER A 217 -0.48 -4.54 -14.17
C SER A 217 0.84 -5.01 -13.57
N ILE A 218 1.78 -5.39 -14.43
CA ILE A 218 3.16 -5.71 -14.09
C ILE A 218 4.06 -4.83 -14.92
N TRP A 219 5.00 -4.18 -14.24
CA TRP A 219 6.06 -3.45 -14.92
C TRP A 219 7.19 -4.36 -15.35
N VAL A 220 7.77 -3.98 -16.47
CA VAL A 220 9.02 -4.50 -17.01
C VAL A 220 9.99 -3.33 -17.02
N ASP A 221 11.24 -3.58 -16.63
CA ASP A 221 12.28 -2.56 -16.62
C ASP A 221 12.82 -2.27 -18.04
N ASP A 222 13.67 -1.26 -18.15
CA ASP A 222 14.26 -0.83 -19.43
C ASP A 222 15.17 -1.90 -20.08
N GLU A 223 15.53 -2.97 -19.35
CA GLU A 223 16.32 -4.10 -19.83
C GLU A 223 15.45 -5.30 -20.25
N GLY A 224 14.13 -5.20 -20.11
CA GLY A 224 13.19 -6.28 -20.46
C GLY A 224 12.97 -7.30 -19.35
N TYR A 225 13.40 -7.02 -18.12
CA TYR A 225 13.19 -7.90 -16.97
C TYR A 225 11.96 -7.50 -16.16
N ILE A 226 11.31 -8.49 -15.54
CA ILE A 226 10.18 -8.25 -14.66
C ILE A 226 10.60 -7.42 -13.45
N ALA A 227 9.82 -6.37 -13.18
CA ALA A 227 9.97 -5.52 -12.02
C ALA A 227 8.93 -5.88 -10.94
N GLU A 228 7.88 -5.06 -10.78
CA GLU A 228 6.85 -5.23 -9.76
C GLU A 228 5.47 -4.76 -10.26
N GLY A 229 4.41 -5.00 -9.49
CA GLY A 229 3.10 -4.41 -9.75
C GLY A 229 2.95 -3.00 -9.13
N PRO A 230 1.81 -2.33 -9.34
CA PRO A 230 1.56 -0.95 -8.87
C PRO A 230 1.74 -0.74 -7.36
N ASN A 231 1.58 -1.78 -6.55
CA ASN A 231 1.64 -1.66 -5.08
C ASN A 231 2.08 -2.98 -4.40
N VAL A 232 2.64 -3.90 -5.18
CA VAL A 232 2.90 -5.30 -4.80
C VAL A 232 4.14 -5.81 -5.52
N ASN A 233 4.91 -6.69 -4.88
CA ASN A 233 5.93 -7.46 -5.59
C ASN A 233 5.28 -8.64 -6.33
N VAL A 234 6.04 -9.31 -7.19
CA VAL A 234 5.60 -10.50 -7.94
C VAL A 234 6.54 -11.66 -7.67
N ALA A 235 6.02 -12.89 -7.71
CA ALA A 235 6.78 -14.11 -7.61
C ALA A 235 6.26 -15.20 -8.55
N PHE A 236 7.16 -16.14 -8.85
CA PHE A 236 6.97 -17.18 -9.84
C PHE A 236 7.37 -18.53 -9.27
N ILE A 237 6.62 -19.57 -9.63
CA ILE A 237 6.96 -20.96 -9.38
C ILE A 237 7.23 -21.62 -10.74
N THR A 238 8.42 -22.17 -10.92
CA THR A 238 8.75 -22.92 -12.14
C THR A 238 8.09 -24.30 -12.14
N HIS A 239 8.03 -24.96 -13.29
CA HIS A 239 7.60 -26.37 -13.38
C HIS A 239 8.47 -27.33 -12.53
N ASP A 240 9.72 -26.93 -12.28
CA ASP A 240 10.67 -27.62 -11.39
C ASP A 240 10.49 -27.28 -9.90
N LYS A 241 9.41 -26.57 -9.54
CA LYS A 241 9.08 -26.12 -8.18
C LYS A 241 10.13 -25.21 -7.54
N GLU A 242 10.77 -24.35 -8.34
CA GLU A 242 11.63 -23.28 -7.82
C GLU A 242 10.82 -22.01 -7.60
N LEU A 243 10.91 -21.40 -6.41
CA LEU A 243 10.35 -20.09 -6.13
C LEU A 243 11.35 -19.00 -6.52
N ILE A 244 10.93 -18.11 -7.42
CA ILE A 244 11.75 -17.02 -7.94
C ILE A 244 11.04 -15.68 -7.71
N LEU A 245 11.76 -14.73 -7.13
CA LEU A 245 11.37 -13.32 -7.06
C LEU A 245 12.36 -12.46 -7.87
N PRO A 246 11.93 -11.36 -8.49
CA PRO A 246 12.85 -10.37 -9.06
C PRO A 246 13.83 -9.80 -8.01
N PHE A 247 14.99 -9.30 -8.47
CA PHE A 247 15.91 -8.58 -7.59
C PHE A 247 15.31 -7.25 -7.10
N PHE A 248 15.70 -6.82 -5.90
CA PHE A 248 15.17 -5.60 -5.26
C PHE A 248 16.03 -4.34 -5.48
N ASP A 249 16.93 -4.37 -6.45
CA ASP A 249 17.81 -3.25 -6.81
C ASP A 249 17.10 -2.19 -7.67
N LYS A 250 16.04 -2.58 -8.38
CA LYS A 250 15.22 -1.68 -9.21
C LYS A 250 13.77 -1.51 -8.74
N ILE A 251 13.35 -2.27 -7.75
CA ILE A 251 11.98 -2.28 -7.22
C ILE A 251 11.95 -2.11 -5.72
N LEU A 252 10.77 -1.95 -5.13
CA LEU A 252 10.67 -1.84 -3.69
C LEU A 252 11.03 -3.17 -3.03
N SER A 253 11.95 -3.13 -2.05
CA SER A 253 12.18 -4.27 -1.14
C SER A 253 10.97 -4.43 -0.21
N GLY A 254 9.96 -5.17 -0.68
CA GLY A 254 8.72 -5.43 0.05
C GLY A 254 8.96 -6.20 1.34
N CYS A 255 8.46 -5.71 2.47
CA CYS A 255 8.58 -6.42 3.75
C CYS A 255 7.98 -7.83 3.65
N THR A 256 6.77 -7.97 3.09
CA THR A 256 6.13 -9.28 2.88
C THR A 256 6.94 -10.18 1.93
N ALA A 257 7.53 -9.64 0.86
CA ALA A 257 8.35 -10.41 -0.08
C ALA A 257 9.65 -10.90 0.57
N LEU A 258 10.32 -10.04 1.35
CA LEU A 258 11.49 -10.42 2.13
C LEU A 258 11.12 -11.47 3.19
N ARG A 259 9.98 -11.32 3.85
CA ARG A 259 9.49 -12.30 4.83
C ARG A 259 9.16 -13.63 4.18
N LEU A 260 8.60 -13.63 2.97
CA LEU A 260 8.39 -14.85 2.19
C LEU A 260 9.70 -15.56 1.89
N LEU A 261 10.75 -14.83 1.48
CA LEU A 261 12.08 -15.39 1.25
C LEU A 261 12.70 -15.98 2.52
N GLU A 262 12.41 -15.41 3.69
CA GLU A 262 12.83 -15.96 4.98
C GLU A 262 12.08 -17.25 5.36
N LEU A 263 10.80 -17.36 5.00
CA LEU A 263 9.93 -18.46 5.41
C LEU A 263 9.92 -19.64 4.42
N ALA A 264 9.97 -19.37 3.12
CA ALA A 264 9.88 -20.36 2.05
C ALA A 264 10.94 -21.49 2.09
N PRO A 265 12.16 -21.31 2.63
CA PRO A 265 13.10 -22.42 2.84
C PRO A 265 12.53 -23.60 3.64
N LYS A 266 11.57 -23.37 4.55
CA LYS A 266 10.85 -24.44 5.26
C LYS A 266 10.12 -25.39 4.30
N LEU A 267 9.60 -24.86 3.18
CA LEU A 267 8.93 -25.68 2.17
C LEU A 267 9.93 -26.47 1.32
N VAL A 268 11.18 -26.00 1.22
CA VAL A 268 12.28 -26.77 0.59
C VAL A 268 12.65 -27.96 1.47
N GLU A 269 12.79 -27.74 2.78
CA GLU A 269 13.05 -28.81 3.76
C GLU A 269 11.94 -29.88 3.77
N GLN A 270 10.69 -29.46 3.53
CA GLN A 270 9.53 -30.36 3.42
C GLN A 270 9.41 -31.04 2.05
N GLY A 271 10.30 -30.75 1.09
CA GLY A 271 10.25 -31.29 -0.27
C GLY A 271 9.08 -30.76 -1.12
N ARG A 272 8.42 -29.68 -0.69
CA ARG A 272 7.34 -29.04 -1.46
C ARG A 272 7.89 -28.08 -2.52
N LEU A 273 8.98 -27.38 -2.20
CA LEU A 273 9.78 -26.59 -3.15
C LEU A 273 11.14 -27.24 -3.38
N LYS A 274 11.73 -26.99 -4.54
CA LYS A 274 13.10 -27.42 -4.88
C LYS A 274 14.14 -26.40 -4.42
N SER A 275 13.85 -25.11 -4.60
CA SER A 275 14.75 -24.01 -4.21
C SER A 275 13.97 -22.69 -4.09
N VAL A 276 14.60 -21.70 -3.45
CA VAL A 276 14.10 -20.32 -3.33
C VAL A 276 15.24 -19.37 -3.69
N ARG A 277 15.02 -18.44 -4.63
CA ARG A 277 16.05 -17.49 -5.05
C ARG A 277 15.47 -16.17 -5.56
N THR A 278 16.34 -15.18 -5.66
CA THR A 278 16.08 -13.98 -6.46
C THR A 278 16.81 -14.08 -7.80
N ALA A 279 16.19 -13.61 -8.88
CA ALA A 279 16.78 -13.59 -10.21
C ALA A 279 16.07 -12.60 -11.13
N ASN A 280 16.77 -12.17 -12.18
CA ASN A 280 16.13 -11.55 -13.33
C ASN A 280 15.33 -12.60 -14.11
N LEU A 281 14.15 -12.21 -14.54
CA LEU A 281 13.26 -13.00 -15.40
C LEU A 281 12.80 -12.11 -16.54
N THR A 282 12.91 -12.61 -17.76
CA THR A 282 12.26 -12.00 -18.92
C THR A 282 10.74 -12.23 -18.85
N VAL A 283 9.97 -11.48 -19.65
CA VAL A 283 8.52 -11.68 -19.76
C VAL A 283 8.18 -13.10 -20.22
N ASP A 284 8.92 -13.64 -21.18
CA ASP A 284 8.67 -14.98 -21.71
C ASP A 284 8.93 -16.07 -20.66
N GLU A 285 10.02 -15.97 -19.90
CA GLU A 285 10.31 -16.89 -18.79
C GLU A 285 9.24 -16.80 -17.69
N ALA A 286 8.80 -15.58 -17.37
CA ALA A 286 7.80 -15.33 -16.35
C ALA A 286 6.41 -15.86 -16.74
N LYS A 287 6.00 -15.68 -18.00
CA LYS A 287 4.75 -16.25 -18.55
C LYS A 287 4.80 -17.77 -18.68
N GLY A 288 6.00 -18.35 -18.84
CA GLY A 288 6.24 -19.79 -18.82
C GLY A 288 6.27 -20.44 -17.43
N ALA A 289 5.98 -19.68 -16.35
CA ALA A 289 5.92 -20.22 -15.00
C ALA A 289 4.73 -21.18 -14.82
N ALA A 290 4.88 -22.15 -13.91
CA ALA A 290 3.81 -23.06 -13.52
C ALA A 290 2.76 -22.36 -12.66
N GLU A 291 3.20 -21.47 -11.77
CA GLU A 291 2.32 -20.63 -10.96
C GLU A 291 2.92 -19.23 -10.80
N MET A 292 2.07 -18.25 -10.56
CA MET A 292 2.47 -16.86 -10.41
C MET A 292 1.59 -16.16 -9.38
N MET A 293 2.13 -15.18 -8.67
CA MET A 293 1.39 -14.47 -7.64
C MET A 293 1.93 -13.06 -7.40
N TYR A 294 1.04 -12.17 -6.95
CA TYR A 294 1.47 -10.95 -6.27
C TYR A 294 1.72 -11.21 -4.79
N ILE A 295 2.62 -10.41 -4.22
CA ILE A 295 2.98 -10.41 -2.80
C ILE A 295 2.81 -8.98 -2.27
N GLY A 296 1.93 -8.80 -1.28
CA GLY A 296 1.61 -7.50 -0.70
C GLY A 296 1.29 -7.56 0.79
N SER A 297 1.24 -6.43 1.49
CA SER A 297 0.98 -6.45 2.95
C SER A 297 -0.48 -6.73 3.29
N THR A 298 -1.43 -6.16 2.55
CA THR A 298 -2.89 -6.34 2.79
C THR A 298 -3.45 -7.59 2.11
N LEU A 299 -2.84 -8.02 1.00
CA LEU A 299 -3.08 -9.28 0.32
C LEU A 299 -1.74 -10.03 0.28
N PRO A 300 -1.41 -10.84 1.32
CA PRO A 300 -0.12 -11.50 1.47
C PRO A 300 0.32 -12.26 0.22
N ILE A 301 -0.59 -13.05 -0.34
CA ILE A 301 -0.46 -13.69 -1.64
C ILE A 301 -1.77 -13.49 -2.39
N LEU A 302 -1.66 -13.10 -3.66
CA LEU A 302 -2.77 -13.04 -4.60
C LEU A 302 -2.40 -13.82 -5.86
N PRO A 303 -2.98 -15.02 -6.07
CA PRO A 303 -2.66 -15.85 -7.22
C PRO A 303 -2.97 -15.17 -8.56
N ILE A 304 -2.10 -15.32 -9.54
CA ILE A 304 -2.25 -14.81 -10.91
C ILE A 304 -2.42 -16.01 -11.83
N ILE A 305 -3.56 -16.06 -12.51
CA ILE A 305 -3.95 -17.19 -13.37
C ILE A 305 -3.93 -16.85 -14.86
N MET A 306 -3.82 -15.57 -15.19
CA MET A 306 -3.82 -15.08 -16.56
C MET A 306 -2.97 -13.80 -16.66
N TRP A 307 -2.13 -13.70 -17.69
CA TRP A 307 -1.32 -12.52 -18.00
C TRP A 307 -1.41 -12.19 -19.49
N ASP A 308 -1.91 -10.99 -19.82
CA ASP A 308 -2.10 -10.53 -21.20
C ASP A 308 -2.97 -11.50 -22.01
N ASP A 309 -4.08 -11.94 -21.42
CA ASP A 309 -5.04 -12.89 -22.00
C ASP A 309 -4.51 -14.31 -22.23
N GLU A 310 -3.26 -14.59 -21.84
CA GLU A 310 -2.68 -15.94 -21.85
C GLU A 310 -2.75 -16.57 -20.44
N PRO A 311 -3.09 -17.87 -20.32
CA PRO A 311 -3.12 -18.55 -19.04
C PRO A 311 -1.71 -18.74 -18.46
N ILE A 312 -1.59 -18.60 -17.15
CA ILE A 312 -0.39 -19.06 -16.42
C ILE A 312 -0.61 -20.52 -16.05
N GLY A 313 0.35 -21.40 -16.40
CA GLY A 313 0.21 -22.84 -16.17
C GLY A 313 -1.05 -23.41 -16.83
N ASP A 314 -1.98 -23.93 -16.03
CA ASP A 314 -3.27 -24.47 -16.49
C ASP A 314 -4.45 -23.47 -16.37
N GLY A 315 -4.15 -22.21 -16.06
CA GLY A 315 -5.15 -21.14 -15.87
C GLY A 315 -5.93 -21.24 -14.56
N LYS A 316 -5.46 -22.04 -13.58
CA LYS A 316 -6.09 -22.19 -12.27
C LYS A 316 -5.15 -21.75 -11.15
N VAL A 317 -5.74 -21.51 -9.98
CA VAL A 317 -4.98 -21.18 -8.77
C VAL A 317 -4.10 -22.37 -8.39
N GLY A 318 -2.80 -22.12 -8.32
CA GLY A 318 -1.80 -23.14 -8.03
C GLY A 318 -1.70 -23.51 -6.55
N GLU A 319 -1.33 -24.77 -6.29
CA GLU A 319 -1.24 -25.34 -4.94
C GLU A 319 -0.09 -24.71 -4.13
N LEU A 320 1.05 -24.44 -4.77
CA LEU A 320 2.21 -23.86 -4.08
C LEU A 320 1.96 -22.39 -3.73
N SER A 321 1.25 -21.66 -4.56
CA SER A 321 0.78 -20.30 -4.28
C SER A 321 -0.09 -20.26 -3.03
N MET A 322 -1.05 -21.18 -2.91
CA MET A 322 -1.89 -21.27 -1.72
C MET A 322 -1.12 -21.74 -0.49
N THR A 323 -0.15 -22.62 -0.66
CA THR A 323 0.76 -23.03 0.42
C THR A 323 1.58 -21.86 0.97
N LEU A 324 2.12 -21.03 0.07
CA LEU A 324 2.85 -19.82 0.45
C LEU A 324 1.91 -18.79 1.12
N SER A 325 0.66 -18.70 0.64
CA SER A 325 -0.39 -17.88 1.27
C SER A 325 -0.67 -18.31 2.70
N ASP A 326 -0.82 -19.61 2.94
CA ASP A 326 -1.04 -20.16 4.28
C ASP A 326 0.18 -19.96 5.17
N LEU A 327 1.39 -20.17 4.64
CA LEU A 327 2.63 -19.96 5.38
C LEU A 327 2.80 -18.52 5.87
N LEU A 328 2.52 -17.52 5.03
CA LEU A 328 2.55 -16.11 5.42
C LEU A 328 1.42 -15.78 6.39
N TRP A 329 0.22 -16.28 6.14
CA TRP A 329 -0.94 -16.02 7.00
C TRP A 329 -0.73 -16.57 8.41
N ASP A 330 -0.22 -17.79 8.53
CA ASP A 330 0.12 -18.39 9.82
C ASP A 330 1.21 -17.58 10.54
N ASP A 331 2.19 -17.05 9.82
CA ASP A 331 3.19 -16.15 10.40
C ASP A 331 2.58 -14.82 10.88
N MET A 332 1.62 -14.26 10.16
CA MET A 332 0.91 -13.05 10.57
C MET A 332 0.01 -13.26 11.79
N VAL A 333 -0.66 -14.41 11.88
CA VAL A 333 -1.63 -14.72 12.94
C VAL A 333 -0.97 -15.31 14.19
N ALA A 334 0.07 -16.13 14.01
CA ALA A 334 0.66 -16.98 15.02
C ALA A 334 2.20 -16.98 15.02
N GLY A 335 2.85 -16.15 14.19
CA GLY A 335 4.30 -16.05 14.13
C GLY A 335 4.94 -15.51 15.40
N ASP A 336 6.27 -15.50 15.40
CA ASP A 336 7.13 -15.15 16.52
C ASP A 336 6.78 -13.78 17.16
N GLU A 337 6.89 -13.66 18.48
CA GLU A 337 6.61 -12.43 19.23
C GLU A 337 7.49 -11.25 18.81
N THR A 338 8.69 -11.50 18.27
CA THR A 338 9.56 -10.48 17.69
C THR A 338 9.01 -9.88 16.39
N ARG A 339 8.09 -10.58 15.71
CA ARG A 339 7.42 -10.13 14.49
C ARG A 339 6.04 -9.54 14.76
N ARG A 340 5.42 -9.88 15.90
CA ARG A 340 4.07 -9.45 16.26
C ARG A 340 4.10 -8.65 17.55
N LEU A 341 3.91 -7.35 17.42
CA LEU A 341 3.90 -6.46 18.57
C LEU A 341 2.49 -6.31 19.14
N PRO A 342 2.20 -6.73 20.39
CA PRO A 342 0.89 -6.53 20.99
C PRO A 342 0.56 -5.04 21.14
N ILE A 343 -0.68 -4.67 20.82
CA ILE A 343 -1.19 -3.32 21.02
C ILE A 343 -1.83 -3.23 22.42
N PRO A 344 -1.42 -2.26 23.26
CA PRO A 344 -1.96 -2.09 24.61
C PRO A 344 -3.26 -1.27 24.57
N TYR A 345 -4.38 -1.93 24.24
CA TYR A 345 -5.69 -1.29 24.07
C TYR A 345 -6.31 -0.71 25.34
#